data_AF-A0A821VZK5-F1
#
_entry.id   AF-A0A821VZK5-F1
#
_cell.length_a   1.000
_cell.length_b   1.000
_cell.length_c   1.000
_cell.angle_alpha   90.00
_cell.angle_beta   90.00
_cell.angle_gamma   90.00
#
_symmetry.space_group_name_H-M   'P 1'
#
loop_
_entity.id
_entity.type
_entity.pdbx_description
1 polymer ?
#
loop_
_entity_poly.entity_id
_entity_poly.type
_entity_poly.pdbx_seq_one_letter_code
_entity_poly.pdbx_strand_id
1 'polypeptide(L)'
;GTSSYTLKSIVSIFCGIYPLNVNFLKEANSENFLDEKCLPELLRETFRTKNNQSAFRSAFFTAARDDFDHQKDLFNKLKFDTTINGFDIYEEVGYVPDLGMFGPADSYILPLMWKWIDNNLAEKQTKHLMISLLVTGTHEPFPIPTDSPMDEYSFYITCGAKVFA
;
A
#
# COMPACT_ATOMS: atom_id res chain seq x y z
N GLY A 1 -27.62 3.07 -4.75
CA GLY A 1 -26.36 3.76 -5.08
C GLY A 1 -25.25 2.75 -5.00
N THR A 2 -24.31 2.79 -5.94
CA THR A 2 -23.07 2.02 -5.90
C THR A 2 -22.00 2.83 -5.16
N SER A 3 -21.31 2.24 -4.19
CA SER A 3 -20.22 2.89 -3.48
C SER A 3 -18.91 2.78 -4.28
N SER A 4 -18.30 3.93 -4.57
CA SER A 4 -16.91 4.01 -5.02
C SER A 4 -16.06 4.37 -3.80
N TYR A 5 -15.13 3.50 -3.43
CA TYR A 5 -14.25 3.70 -2.29
C TYR A 5 -12.87 3.12 -2.63
N THR A 6 -11.90 3.35 -1.75
CA THR A 6 -10.47 3.17 -1.97
C THR A 6 -10.08 1.89 -2.71
N LEU A 7 -10.68 0.73 -2.37
CA LEU A 7 -10.32 -0.56 -2.97
C LEU A 7 -10.65 -0.64 -4.48
N LYS A 8 -11.74 0.00 -4.93
CA LYS A 8 -12.07 0.09 -6.36
C LYS A 8 -11.08 0.98 -7.12
N SER A 9 -10.60 2.06 -6.49
CA SER A 9 -9.55 2.90 -7.07
C SER A 9 -8.23 2.15 -7.21
N ILE A 10 -7.88 1.32 -6.22
CA ILE A 10 -6.67 0.47 -6.26
C ILE A 10 -6.71 -0.48 -7.45
N VAL A 11 -7.85 -1.12 -7.72
CA VAL A 11 -8.04 -1.98 -8.91
C VAL A 11 -7.75 -1.19 -10.19
N SER A 12 -8.33 0.00 -10.35
CA SER A 12 -8.09 0.85 -11.51
C SER A 12 -6.63 1.25 -11.68
N ILE A 13 -5.98 1.64 -10.58
CA ILE A 13 -4.60 2.15 -10.57
C ILE A 13 -3.63 1.03 -10.98
N PHE A 14 -3.75 -0.15 -10.38
CA PHE A 14 -2.76 -1.20 -10.60
C PHE A 14 -3.10 -2.14 -11.72
N CYS A 15 -4.38 -2.40 -12.01
CA CYS A 15 -4.75 -3.36 -13.04
C CYS A 15 -5.20 -2.66 -14.33
N GLY A 16 -5.40 -1.33 -14.32
CA GLY A 16 -5.76 -0.56 -15.52
C GLY A 16 -7.17 -0.88 -16.04
N ILE A 17 -8.03 -1.46 -15.21
CA ILE A 17 -9.39 -1.87 -15.56
C ILE A 17 -10.42 -1.03 -14.82
N TYR A 18 -11.57 -0.80 -15.44
CA TYR A 18 -12.68 -0.13 -14.78
C TYR A 18 -13.33 -1.08 -13.76
N PRO A 19 -13.55 -0.66 -12.50
CA PRO A 19 -14.11 -1.53 -11.45
C PRO A 19 -15.57 -1.85 -11.75
N LEU A 20 -16.05 -2.96 -11.19
CA LEU A 20 -17.45 -3.35 -11.33
C LEU A 20 -18.35 -2.29 -10.67
N ASN A 21 -19.38 -1.88 -11.39
CA ASN A 21 -20.41 -0.96 -10.89
C ASN A 21 -21.39 -1.67 -9.94
N VAL A 22 -20.85 -2.18 -8.83
CA VAL A 22 -21.56 -2.89 -7.75
C VAL A 22 -20.99 -2.44 -6.41
N ASN A 23 -21.78 -2.57 -5.35
CA ASN A 23 -21.31 -2.29 -3.99
C ASN A 23 -20.25 -3.30 -3.55
N PHE A 24 -19.33 -2.85 -2.70
CA PHE A 24 -18.27 -3.66 -2.12
C PHE A 24 -17.30 -4.25 -3.17
N LEU A 25 -16.27 -4.96 -2.69
CA LEU A 25 -15.15 -5.37 -3.52
C LEU A 25 -15.42 -6.74 -4.15
N LYS A 26 -16.39 -6.78 -5.06
CA LYS A 26 -16.75 -8.01 -5.77
C LYS A 26 -15.65 -8.49 -6.73
N GLU A 27 -14.79 -7.57 -7.15
CA GLU A 27 -13.60 -7.82 -7.96
C GLU A 27 -12.66 -8.84 -7.31
N ALA A 28 -12.49 -8.78 -5.98
CA ALA A 28 -11.64 -9.70 -5.24
C ALA A 28 -12.15 -11.14 -5.26
N ASN A 29 -13.47 -11.35 -5.35
CA ASN A 29 -14.09 -12.68 -5.34
C ASN A 29 -14.44 -13.21 -6.73
N SER A 30 -14.34 -12.39 -7.78
CA SER A 30 -14.58 -12.85 -9.13
C SER A 30 -13.40 -13.69 -9.60
N GLU A 31 -13.68 -14.89 -10.11
CA GLU A 31 -12.66 -15.80 -10.64
C GLU A 31 -11.96 -15.16 -11.84
N ASN A 32 -12.70 -14.50 -12.74
CA ASN A 32 -12.14 -14.07 -14.03
C ASN A 32 -11.84 -12.55 -14.12
N PHE A 33 -12.28 -11.74 -13.15
CA PHE A 33 -12.20 -10.28 -13.28
C PHE A 33 -10.78 -9.73 -13.13
N LEU A 34 -9.94 -10.41 -12.34
CA LEU A 34 -8.54 -10.06 -12.08
C LEU A 34 -7.59 -11.12 -12.67
N ASP A 35 -8.00 -11.82 -13.72
CA ASP A 35 -7.13 -12.75 -14.46
C ASP A 35 -6.05 -12.01 -15.26
N GLU A 36 -6.34 -10.77 -15.66
CA GLU A 36 -5.38 -9.90 -16.31
C GLU A 36 -4.29 -9.48 -15.31
N LYS A 37 -3.03 -9.51 -15.76
CA LYS A 37 -1.88 -9.19 -14.90
C LYS A 37 -1.89 -7.72 -14.54
N CYS A 38 -1.86 -7.45 -13.24
CA CYS A 38 -1.72 -6.08 -12.74
C CYS A 38 -0.26 -5.59 -12.86
N LEU A 39 -0.08 -4.28 -12.78
CA LEU A 39 1.17 -3.56 -12.96
C LEU A 39 2.36 -4.13 -12.16
N PRO A 40 2.24 -4.51 -10.88
CA PRO A 40 3.38 -5.09 -10.13
C PRO A 40 3.91 -6.37 -10.79
N GLU A 41 3.02 -7.26 -11.22
CA GLU A 41 3.39 -8.50 -11.90
C GLU A 41 3.96 -8.24 -13.30
N LEU A 42 3.33 -7.35 -14.07
CA LEU A 42 3.81 -6.97 -15.40
C LEU A 42 5.23 -6.41 -15.35
N LEU A 43 5.53 -5.54 -14.39
CA LEU A 43 6.87 -4.99 -14.22
C LEU A 43 7.85 -6.08 -13.79
N ARG A 44 7.47 -6.94 -12.84
CA ARG A 44 8.32 -8.07 -12.45
C ARG A 44 8.70 -8.95 -13.63
N GLU A 45 7.76 -9.26 -14.53
CA GLU A 45 8.01 -10.06 -15.73
C GLU A 45 8.84 -9.32 -16.77
N THR A 46 8.56 -8.04 -17.00
CA THR A 46 9.27 -7.20 -17.97
C THR A 46 10.75 -7.08 -17.63
N PHE A 47 11.08 -6.99 -16.34
CA PHE A 47 12.45 -6.86 -15.85
C PHE A 47 13.09 -8.21 -15.47
N ARG A 48 12.60 -9.33 -16.01
CA ARG A 48 13.24 -10.65 -15.84
C ARG A 48 14.63 -10.67 -16.46
N THR A 49 15.60 -11.14 -15.68
CA THR A 49 16.97 -11.38 -16.13
C THR A 49 17.15 -12.80 -16.70
N LYS A 50 18.30 -13.06 -17.32
CA LYS A 50 18.67 -14.37 -17.89
C LYS A 50 18.66 -15.52 -16.88
N ASN A 51 18.79 -15.22 -15.58
CA ASN A 51 18.75 -16.22 -14.51
C ASN A 51 17.34 -16.41 -13.93
N ASN A 52 16.28 -15.97 -14.65
CA ASN A 52 14.89 -15.93 -14.19
C ASN A 52 14.64 -15.10 -12.91
N GLN A 53 15.62 -14.33 -12.46
CA GLN A 53 15.46 -13.37 -11.37
C GLN A 53 14.97 -12.04 -11.93
N SER A 54 13.97 -11.41 -11.32
CA SER A 54 13.57 -10.06 -11.72
C SER A 54 14.52 -9.03 -11.11
N ALA A 55 14.93 -8.04 -11.90
CA ALA A 55 15.62 -6.84 -11.42
C ALA A 55 14.64 -5.79 -10.85
N PHE A 56 13.35 -6.12 -10.79
CA PHE A 56 12.30 -5.26 -10.26
C PHE A 56 11.78 -5.80 -8.93
N ARG A 57 11.44 -4.90 -7.99
CA ARG A 57 10.78 -5.23 -6.73
C ARG A 57 9.63 -4.27 -6.49
N SER A 58 8.51 -4.82 -6.06
CA SER A 58 7.29 -4.07 -5.79
C SER A 58 6.85 -4.27 -4.34
N ALA A 59 6.44 -3.18 -3.69
CA ALA A 59 5.84 -3.26 -2.37
C ALA A 59 4.61 -2.35 -2.21
N PHE A 60 3.64 -2.86 -1.47
CA PHE A 60 2.44 -2.13 -1.07
C PHE A 60 2.44 -1.95 0.45
N PHE A 61 2.28 -0.71 0.90
CA PHE A 61 2.31 -0.33 2.30
C PHE A 61 1.00 0.33 2.70
N THR A 62 0.46 -0.05 3.84
CA THR A 62 -0.66 0.66 4.47
C THR A 62 -0.64 0.47 5.98
N ALA A 63 -1.05 1.49 6.73
CA ALA A 63 -1.30 1.32 8.16
C ALA A 63 -2.67 0.68 8.43
N ALA A 64 -3.52 0.57 7.41
CA ALA A 64 -4.80 -0.11 7.52
C ALA A 64 -4.61 -1.60 7.79
N ARG A 65 -5.47 -2.17 8.64
CA ARG A 65 -5.76 -3.60 8.62
C ARG A 65 -6.42 -3.99 7.29
N ASP A 66 -6.22 -5.22 6.87
CA ASP A 66 -6.69 -5.72 5.57
C ASP A 66 -7.84 -6.75 5.69
N ASP A 67 -8.47 -6.84 6.87
CA ASP A 67 -9.61 -7.70 7.17
C ASP A 67 -10.97 -7.10 6.75
N PHE A 68 -10.97 -5.86 6.25
CA PHE A 68 -12.15 -5.21 5.71
C PHE A 68 -12.38 -5.57 4.25
N ASP A 69 -13.63 -5.92 3.90
CA ASP A 69 -14.15 -5.99 2.52
C ASP A 69 -13.20 -6.64 1.49
N HIS A 70 -12.71 -7.85 1.80
CA HIS A 70 -11.84 -8.62 0.91
C HIS A 70 -10.53 -7.91 0.51
N GLN A 71 -10.10 -6.91 1.29
CA GLN A 71 -8.89 -6.14 1.01
C GLN A 71 -7.65 -7.05 0.95
N LYS A 72 -7.52 -7.99 1.89
CA LYS A 72 -6.48 -9.03 1.85
C LYS A 72 -6.49 -9.84 0.55
N ASP A 73 -7.67 -10.27 0.10
CA ASP A 73 -7.82 -11.06 -1.11
C ASP A 73 -7.42 -10.25 -2.35
N LEU A 74 -7.82 -8.98 -2.41
CA LEU A 74 -7.38 -8.07 -3.47
C LEU A 74 -5.86 -7.90 -3.46
N PHE A 75 -5.25 -7.61 -2.32
CA PHE A 75 -3.80 -7.40 -2.24
C PHE A 75 -3.02 -8.64 -2.70
N ASN A 76 -3.50 -9.84 -2.35
CA ASN A 76 -2.94 -11.10 -2.85
C ASN A 76 -3.09 -11.28 -4.37
N LYS A 77 -4.15 -10.71 -4.97
CA LYS A 77 -4.38 -10.72 -6.43
C LYS A 77 -3.60 -9.64 -7.17
N LEU A 78 -3.22 -8.52 -6.53
CA LEU A 78 -2.39 -7.47 -7.16
C LEU A 78 -0.94 -7.89 -7.42
N LYS A 79 -0.48 -8.99 -6.78
CA LYS A 79 0.84 -9.61 -6.99
C LYS A 79 2.03 -8.68 -6.74
N PHE A 80 1.92 -7.78 -5.77
CA PHE A 80 3.10 -7.15 -5.19
C PHE A 80 4.05 -8.20 -4.61
N ASP A 81 5.36 -7.96 -4.64
CA ASP A 81 6.34 -8.88 -4.05
C ASP A 81 6.33 -8.80 -2.52
N THR A 82 5.92 -7.66 -1.97
CA THR A 82 5.75 -7.47 -0.54
C THR A 82 4.49 -6.66 -0.28
N THR A 83 3.71 -7.04 0.72
CA THR A 83 2.59 -6.25 1.24
C THR A 83 2.78 -6.14 2.74
N ILE A 84 2.78 -4.91 3.25
CA ILE A 84 2.89 -4.61 4.68
C ILE A 84 1.65 -3.81 5.07
N ASN A 85 0.92 -4.30 6.06
CA ASN A 85 -0.35 -3.75 6.54
C ASN A 85 -0.29 -3.42 8.05
N GLY A 86 -1.42 -2.99 8.62
CA GLY A 86 -1.53 -2.66 10.04
C GLY A 86 -1.24 -3.82 10.99
N PHE A 87 -1.48 -5.08 10.58
CA PHE A 87 -1.12 -6.25 11.38
C PHE A 87 0.39 -6.43 11.50
N ASP A 88 1.14 -6.21 10.42
CA ASP A 88 2.61 -6.27 10.44
C ASP A 88 3.22 -5.20 11.36
N ILE A 89 2.57 -4.04 11.48
CA ILE A 89 2.97 -2.99 12.44
C ILE A 89 2.86 -3.51 13.88
N TYR A 90 1.75 -4.15 14.23
CA TYR A 90 1.58 -4.68 15.59
C TYR A 90 2.57 -5.80 15.91
N GLU A 91 2.96 -6.60 14.91
CA GLU A 91 3.95 -7.66 15.07
C GLU A 91 5.37 -7.10 15.29
N GLU A 92 5.77 -6.06 14.56
CA GLU A 92 7.12 -5.49 14.68
C GLU A 92 7.25 -4.57 15.91
N VAL A 93 6.27 -3.70 16.15
CA VAL A 93 6.35 -2.61 17.14
C VAL A 93 5.65 -2.97 18.46
N GLY A 94 4.83 -4.02 18.46
CA GLY A 94 3.93 -4.34 19.55
C GLY A 94 2.63 -3.53 19.47
N TYR A 95 1.87 -3.50 20.57
CA TYR A 95 0.60 -2.78 20.60
C TYR A 95 0.80 -1.27 20.45
N VAL A 96 0.16 -0.71 19.43
CA VAL A 96 0.01 0.73 19.22
C VAL A 96 -1.49 1.04 19.14
N PRO A 97 -1.95 2.17 19.70
CA PRO A 97 -3.36 2.52 19.65
C PRO A 97 -3.81 2.85 18.22
N ASP A 98 -5.02 2.43 17.89
CA ASP A 98 -5.63 2.76 16.60
C ASP A 98 -5.94 4.25 16.50
N LEU A 99 -5.63 4.83 15.34
CA LEU A 99 -6.04 6.18 14.96
C LEU A 99 -7.24 6.08 14.01
N GLY A 100 -8.43 6.01 14.60
CA GLY A 100 -9.68 5.82 13.86
C GLY A 100 -10.00 4.35 13.63
N MET A 101 -10.76 4.05 12.56
CA MET A 101 -11.32 2.71 12.36
C MET A 101 -10.42 1.74 11.59
N PHE A 102 -9.39 2.24 10.89
CA PHE A 102 -8.59 1.41 9.97
C PHE A 102 -7.37 0.77 10.64
N GLY A 103 -6.88 1.31 11.75
CA GLY A 103 -5.70 0.78 12.43
C GLY A 103 -4.82 1.90 12.98
N PRO A 104 -3.51 1.66 13.16
CA PRO A 104 -2.59 2.65 13.70
C PRO A 104 -2.41 3.86 12.76
N ALA A 105 -1.76 4.90 13.28
CA ALA A 105 -1.39 6.06 12.48
C ALA A 105 -0.43 5.70 11.33
N ASP A 106 -0.55 6.41 10.20
CA ASP A 106 0.32 6.20 9.02
C ASP A 106 1.80 6.38 9.33
N SER A 107 2.16 7.16 10.37
CA SER A 107 3.55 7.33 10.80
C SER A 107 4.24 6.02 11.17
N TYR A 108 3.49 5.01 11.63
CA TYR A 108 4.06 3.71 12.02
C TYR A 108 4.43 2.83 10.82
N ILE A 109 3.86 3.05 9.62
CA ILE A 109 4.23 2.28 8.42
C ILE A 109 5.53 2.80 7.77
N LEU A 110 5.88 4.07 8.01
CA LEU A 110 7.01 4.72 7.34
C LEU A 110 8.37 4.08 7.70
N PRO A 111 8.68 3.75 8.97
CA PRO A 111 9.92 3.05 9.31
C PRO A 111 10.04 1.68 8.63
N LEU A 112 8.93 0.93 8.51
CA LEU A 112 8.91 -0.36 7.82
C LEU A 112 9.16 -0.20 6.31
N MET A 113 8.58 0.84 5.71
CA MET A 113 8.83 1.20 4.31
C MET A 113 10.30 1.55 4.07
N TRP A 114 10.89 2.42 4.89
CA TRP A 114 12.30 2.77 4.77
C TRP A 114 13.22 1.58 4.98
N LYS A 115 12.95 0.73 5.98
CA LYS A 115 13.67 -0.53 6.20
C LYS A 115 13.61 -1.44 4.96
N TRP A 116 12.45 -1.55 4.30
CA TRP A 116 12.30 -2.34 3.08
C TRP A 116 13.08 -1.73 1.90
N ILE A 117 13.06 -0.40 1.75
CA ILE A 117 13.82 0.32 0.72
C ILE A 117 15.32 0.05 0.91
N ASP A 118 15.84 0.31 2.12
CA ASP A 118 17.26 0.16 2.44
C ASP A 118 17.73 -1.28 2.21
N ASN A 119 16.95 -2.26 2.65
CA ASN A 119 17.26 -3.68 2.43
C ASN A 119 17.34 -4.03 0.93
N ASN A 120 16.44 -3.50 0.11
CA ASN A 120 16.44 -3.79 -1.32
C ASN A 120 17.54 -3.02 -2.08
N LEU A 121 17.90 -1.83 -1.64
CA LEU A 121 18.99 -1.03 -2.23
C LEU A 121 20.38 -1.54 -1.81
N ALA A 122 20.50 -2.18 -0.64
CA ALA A 122 21.74 -2.79 -0.17
C ALA A 122 22.15 -4.04 -0.95
N GLU A 123 21.24 -4.63 -1.73
CA GLU A 123 21.56 -5.76 -2.58
C GLU A 123 22.49 -5.36 -3.73
N LYS A 124 23.52 -6.15 -4.01
CA LYS A 124 24.59 -5.84 -4.98
C LYS A 124 24.13 -5.74 -6.45
N GLN A 125 22.87 -5.99 -6.74
CA GLN A 125 22.30 -5.94 -8.08
C GLN A 125 21.48 -4.67 -8.23
N THR A 126 21.60 -3.95 -9.35
CA THR A 126 20.73 -2.81 -9.63
C THR A 126 19.27 -3.27 -9.60
N LYS A 127 18.48 -2.70 -8.69
CA LYS A 127 17.05 -2.95 -8.60
C LYS A 127 16.24 -1.72 -8.94
N HIS A 128 15.17 -1.93 -9.68
CA HIS A 128 14.10 -0.95 -9.85
C HIS A 128 13.03 -1.21 -8.80
N LEU A 129 12.61 -0.16 -8.09
CA LEU A 129 11.61 -0.26 -7.03
C LEU A 129 10.31 0.40 -7.47
N MET A 130 9.19 -0.26 -7.18
CA MET A 130 7.86 0.37 -7.16
C MET A 130 7.31 0.25 -5.76
N ILE A 131 6.90 1.39 -5.22
CA ILE A 131 6.38 1.49 -3.87
C ILE A 131 5.03 2.16 -3.99
N SER A 132 4.02 1.53 -3.40
CA SER A 132 2.72 2.14 -3.21
C SER A 132 2.47 2.29 -1.72
N LEU A 133 2.05 3.49 -1.31
CA LEU A 133 1.65 3.79 0.05
C LEU A 133 0.19 4.23 0.05
N LEU A 134 -0.65 3.51 0.78
CA LEU A 134 -2.02 3.88 1.07
C LEU A 134 -2.11 4.44 2.51
N VAL A 135 -2.40 5.74 2.59
CA VAL A 135 -2.60 6.46 3.85
C VAL A 135 -4.05 6.41 4.32
N THR A 136 -4.27 6.34 5.62
CA THR A 136 -5.61 6.28 6.24
C THR A 136 -5.92 7.42 7.21
N GLY A 137 -4.94 8.21 7.63
CA GLY A 137 -5.12 9.27 8.64
C GLY A 137 -6.10 10.37 8.22
N THR A 138 -6.37 10.52 6.92
CA THR A 138 -7.34 11.48 6.38
C THR A 138 -8.72 10.87 6.10
N HIS A 139 -8.99 9.65 6.56
CA HIS A 139 -10.32 9.07 6.43
C HIS A 139 -11.29 9.68 7.45
N GLU A 140 -12.55 9.86 7.06
CA GLU A 140 -13.62 10.28 7.96
C GLU A 140 -13.68 9.36 9.20
N PRO A 141 -13.86 9.91 10.42
CA PRO A 141 -14.24 11.29 10.76
C PRO A 141 -13.06 12.29 10.89
N PHE A 142 -11.91 12.01 10.28
CA PHE A 142 -10.71 12.84 10.32
C PHE A 142 -10.12 12.96 11.74
N PRO A 143 -9.80 11.83 12.40
CA PRO A 143 -9.25 11.87 13.75
C PRO A 143 -7.89 12.59 13.74
N ILE A 144 -7.79 13.65 14.53
CA ILE A 144 -6.53 14.34 14.79
C ILE A 144 -5.97 13.75 16.10
N PRO A 145 -4.77 13.17 16.11
CA PRO A 145 -4.16 12.71 17.36
C PRO A 145 -3.94 13.88 18.31
N THR A 146 -4.35 13.71 19.56
CA THR A 146 -4.43 14.79 20.56
C THR A 146 -3.06 15.27 21.05
N ASP A 147 -2.03 14.45 20.87
CA ASP A 147 -0.74 14.62 21.54
C ASP A 147 0.39 15.03 20.59
N SER A 148 0.09 15.23 19.30
CA SER A 148 1.07 15.66 18.31
C SER A 148 0.96 17.16 18.02
N PRO A 149 2.08 17.90 17.99
CA PRO A 149 2.06 19.30 17.58
C PRO A 149 1.56 19.41 16.12
N MET A 150 0.55 20.25 15.90
CA MET A 150 -0.10 20.47 14.59
C MET A 150 0.87 20.76 13.44
N ASP A 151 2.07 21.28 13.75
CA ASP A 151 3.12 21.58 12.78
C ASP A 151 3.68 20.32 12.08
N GLU A 152 3.60 19.14 12.72
CA GLU A 152 4.11 17.88 12.18
C GLU A 152 3.21 17.32 11.05
N TYR A 153 1.92 17.67 11.05
CA TYR A 153 0.96 17.27 10.01
C TYR A 153 0.94 18.17 8.79
N SER A 154 1.47 19.40 8.90
CA SER A 154 1.55 20.35 7.78
C SER A 154 2.47 19.84 6.64
N PHE A 155 3.43 18.98 6.98
CA PHE A 155 4.34 18.35 6.03
C PHE A 155 3.68 17.26 5.15
N TYR A 156 2.57 16.66 5.61
CA TYR A 156 1.86 15.62 4.85
C TYR A 156 0.86 16.20 3.85
N ILE A 157 0.41 17.44 4.03
CA ILE A 157 -0.54 18.13 3.13
C ILE A 157 0.20 18.91 2.03
N THR A 158 1.45 19.31 2.28
CA THR A 158 2.29 19.96 1.28
C THR A 158 3.46 19.07 0.95
N CYS A 159 3.53 18.61 -0.30
CA CYS A 159 4.71 17.96 -0.87
C CYS A 159 5.86 18.98 -0.87
N GLY A 160 6.52 19.13 0.27
CA GLY A 160 7.61 20.07 0.52
C GLY A 160 8.90 19.28 0.61
N ALA A 161 9.63 19.18 -0.50
CA ALA A 161 10.99 18.70 -0.50
C ALA A 161 11.83 19.52 0.51
N LYS A 162 12.19 18.93 1.64
CA LYS A 162 13.33 19.42 2.43
C LYS A 162 14.58 19.00 1.67
N VAL A 163 15.08 19.92 0.84
CA VAL A 163 16.45 19.88 0.34
C VAL A 163 17.35 20.07 1.55
N PHE A 164 18.07 19.01 1.94
CA PHE A 164 19.17 19.14 2.88
C PHE A 164 20.32 19.84 2.15
N ALA A 165 20.72 21.00 2.69
CA ALA A 165 21.96 21.70 2.32
C ALA A 165 23.12 21.15 3.16
#